data_AF-A0A4Y9XYW6-F1
#
_entry.id   AF-A0A4Y9XYW6-F1
#
_cell.length_a   1.000
_cell.length_b   1.000
_cell.length_c   1.000
_cell.angle_alpha   90.00
_cell.angle_beta   90.00
_cell.angle_gamma   90.00
#
_symmetry.space_group_name_H-M   'P 1'
#
loop_
_entity.id
_entity.type
_entity.pdbx_description
1 polymer ?
#
loop_
_entity_poly.entity_id
_entity_poly.type
_entity_poly.pdbx_seq_one_letter_code
_entity_poly.pdbx_strand_id
1 'polypeptide(L)'
;MVLFRSAVSQSIKEVMQSLVDDGLVQTDKVGSSNYGIPEDRTASLAKRVQHKELQALETELQANGACDPVKVEEKKRAVILAKEAAARWTDNYLILLSHFTRQNGVEADDVRKYLGVGEDYEDIC
;
A
#
# COMPACT_ATOMS: atom_id res chain seq x y z
N MET A 1 -78.31 -2.22 18.76
CA MET A 1 -77.16 -2.11 19.69
C MET A 1 -75.92 -1.41 19.10
N VAL A 2 -75.85 -1.16 17.78
CA VAL A 2 -74.67 -0.55 17.11
C VAL A 2 -74.60 0.97 17.27
N LEU A 3 -75.74 1.67 17.30
CA LEU A 3 -75.81 3.14 17.42
C LEU A 3 -75.29 3.65 18.78
N PHE A 4 -75.59 2.94 19.87
CA PHE A 4 -75.14 3.33 21.21
C PHE A 4 -73.61 3.21 21.36
N ARG A 5 -73.00 2.20 20.74
CA ARG A 5 -71.53 2.05 20.70
C ARG A 5 -70.84 3.15 19.90
N SER A 6 -71.45 3.61 18.81
CA SER A 6 -70.91 4.69 17.98
C SER A 6 -70.96 6.04 18.70
N ALA A 7 -72.08 6.34 19.37
CA ALA A 7 -72.24 7.58 20.12
C ALA A 7 -71.25 7.68 21.30
N VAL A 8 -71.04 6.58 22.03
CA VAL A 8 -70.05 6.52 23.12
C VAL A 8 -68.63 6.68 22.60
N SER A 9 -68.29 6.06 21.46
CA SER A 9 -66.97 6.18 20.84
C SER A 9 -66.66 7.61 20.40
N GLN A 10 -67.66 8.32 19.85
CA GLN A 10 -67.48 9.70 19.41
C GLN A 10 -67.29 10.66 20.58
N SER A 11 -68.09 10.49 21.65
CA SER A 11 -67.95 11.29 22.87
C SER A 11 -66.59 11.09 23.55
N ILE A 12 -66.04 9.87 23.56
CA ILE A 12 -64.70 9.61 24.11
C ILE A 12 -63.61 10.34 23.31
N LYS A 13 -63.73 10.40 21.98
CA LYS A 13 -62.78 11.14 21.13
C LYS A 13 -62.82 12.64 21.38
N GLU A 14 -64.01 13.20 21.54
CA GLU A 14 -64.20 14.63 21.81
C GLU A 14 -63.61 15.02 23.17
N VAL A 15 -63.82 14.19 24.20
CA VAL A 15 -63.21 14.39 25.53
C VAL A 15 -61.69 14.29 25.47
N MET A 16 -61.14 13.28 24.76
CA MET A 16 -59.69 13.16 24.59
C MET A 16 -59.10 14.37 23.84
N GLN A 17 -59.79 14.90 22.84
CA GLN A 17 -59.31 16.06 22.10
C GLN A 17 -59.35 17.33 22.96
N SER A 18 -60.41 17.56 23.73
CA SER A 18 -60.49 18.67 24.69
C SER A 18 -59.38 18.62 25.74
N LEU A 19 -59.06 17.43 26.27
CA LEU A 19 -57.99 17.27 27.26
C LEU A 19 -56.58 17.53 26.68
N VAL A 20 -56.40 17.30 25.38
CA VAL A 20 -55.18 17.64 24.64
C VAL A 20 -55.11 19.14 24.37
N ASP A 21 -56.24 19.76 23.97
CA ASP A 21 -56.34 21.18 23.68
C ASP A 21 -56.16 22.05 24.93
N ASP A 22 -56.65 21.59 26.10
CA ASP A 22 -56.48 22.23 27.41
C ASP A 22 -55.07 22.04 28.01
N GLY A 23 -54.17 21.33 27.30
CA GLY A 23 -52.78 21.12 27.72
C GLY A 23 -52.61 20.22 28.94
N LEU A 24 -53.67 19.52 29.38
CA LEU A 24 -53.66 18.63 30.54
C LEU A 24 -53.06 17.25 30.21
N VAL A 25 -53.00 16.87 28.93
CA VAL A 25 -52.44 15.60 28.45
C VAL A 25 -51.56 15.83 27.22
N GLN A 26 -50.28 15.47 27.30
CA GLN A 26 -49.42 15.37 26.12
C GLN A 26 -49.67 14.04 25.41
N THR A 27 -50.05 14.09 24.14
CA THR A 27 -50.14 12.91 23.28
C THR A 27 -48.82 12.72 22.54
N ASP A 28 -47.96 11.85 23.07
CA ASP A 28 -46.78 11.40 22.33
C ASP A 28 -47.19 10.36 21.28
N LYS A 29 -47.01 10.73 20.02
CA LYS A 29 -47.27 9.86 18.88
C LYS A 29 -46.16 8.80 18.77
N VAL A 30 -46.29 7.69 19.48
CA VAL A 30 -45.40 6.54 19.33
C VAL A 30 -45.91 5.67 18.19
N GLY A 31 -45.44 5.91 16.97
CA GLY A 31 -45.80 5.05 15.83
C GLY A 31 -45.39 5.54 14.45
N SER A 32 -44.09 5.45 14.14
CA SER A 32 -43.57 5.04 12.82
C SER A 32 -42.07 4.81 12.99
N SER A 33 -41.65 3.55 13.18
CA SER A 33 -40.23 3.21 13.16
C SER A 33 -39.75 3.22 11.70
N ASN A 34 -39.63 4.41 11.13
CA ASN A 34 -38.80 4.61 9.96
C ASN A 34 -37.37 4.54 10.47
N TYR A 35 -36.67 3.42 10.24
CA TYR A 35 -35.21 3.38 10.37
C TYR A 35 -34.62 4.22 9.24
N GLY A 36 -34.86 5.53 9.27
CA GLY A 36 -34.01 6.48 8.59
C GLY A 36 -32.65 6.33 9.23
N ILE A 37 -31.76 5.59 8.59
CA ILE A 37 -30.36 5.59 8.96
C ILE A 37 -29.98 7.07 8.96
N PRO A 38 -29.53 7.65 10.10
CA PRO A 38 -29.16 9.05 10.12
C PRO A 38 -28.18 9.26 8.97
N GLU A 39 -28.41 10.26 8.14
CA GLU A 39 -27.54 10.60 7.01
C GLU A 39 -26.07 10.74 7.47
N ASP A 40 -25.88 11.12 8.74
CA ASP A 40 -24.60 11.14 9.45
C ASP A 40 -23.96 9.75 9.65
N ARG A 41 -24.76 8.70 9.90
CA ARG A 41 -24.28 7.32 10.06
C ARG A 41 -23.85 6.73 8.72
N THR A 42 -24.60 6.96 7.65
CA THR A 42 -24.17 6.55 6.29
C THR A 42 -22.94 7.34 5.83
N ALA A 43 -22.90 8.66 6.07
CA ALA A 43 -21.76 9.49 5.73
C ALA A 43 -20.50 9.13 6.51
N SER A 44 -20.62 8.84 7.82
CA SER A 44 -19.48 8.40 8.64
C SER A 44 -18.99 7.00 8.28
N LEU A 45 -19.88 6.07 7.91
CA LEU A 45 -19.50 4.77 7.38
C LEU A 45 -18.78 4.90 6.04
N ALA A 46 -19.28 5.73 5.12
CA ALA A 46 -18.64 5.99 3.83
C ALA A 46 -17.24 6.59 4.01
N LYS A 47 -17.06 7.57 4.89
CA LYS A 47 -15.74 8.14 5.22
C LYS A 47 -14.79 7.09 5.79
N ARG A 48 -15.26 6.18 6.64
CA ARG A 48 -14.44 5.09 7.19
C ARG A 48 -14.03 4.08 6.12
N VAL A 49 -14.90 3.78 5.16
CA VAL A 49 -14.57 2.92 4.02
C VAL A 49 -13.51 3.58 3.15
N GLN A 50 -13.70 4.85 2.77
CA GLN A 50 -12.72 5.62 2.01
C GLN A 50 -11.37 5.73 2.72
N HIS A 51 -11.36 5.93 4.04
CA HIS A 51 -10.11 5.99 4.80
C HIS A 51 -9.39 4.64 4.85
N LYS A 52 -10.13 3.52 4.89
CA LYS A 52 -9.53 2.18 4.80
C LYS A 52 -8.97 1.90 3.42
N GLU A 53 -9.66 2.33 2.37
CA GLU A 53 -9.18 2.23 0.99
C GLU A 53 -7.90 3.06 0.79
N LEU A 54 -7.88 4.31 1.29
CA LEU A 54 -6.69 5.15 1.25
C LEU A 54 -5.52 4.52 2.00
N GLN A 55 -5.74 3.96 3.19
CA GLN A 55 -4.70 3.25 3.94
C GLN A 55 -4.19 2.00 3.22
N ALA A 56 -5.07 1.24 2.56
CA ALA A 56 -4.68 0.08 1.77
C ALA A 56 -3.81 0.50 0.57
N LEU A 57 -4.23 1.54 -0.16
CA LEU A 57 -3.46 2.10 -1.28
C LEU A 57 -2.12 2.70 -0.82
N GLU A 58 -2.06 3.39 0.32
CA GLU A 58 -0.82 3.89 0.90
C GLU A 58 0.13 2.75 1.28
N THR A 59 -0.40 1.66 1.83
CA THR A 59 0.38 0.47 2.18
C THR A 59 0.93 -0.21 0.91
N GLU A 60 0.13 -0.34 -0.14
CA GLU A 60 0.59 -0.86 -1.43
C GLU A 60 1.61 0.06 -2.09
N LEU A 61 1.42 1.39 -2.02
CA LEU A 61 2.35 2.37 -2.56
C LEU A 61 3.67 2.39 -1.76
N GLN A 62 3.62 2.18 -0.44
CA GLN A 62 4.80 2.02 0.40
C GLN A 62 5.52 0.70 0.12
N ALA A 63 4.79 -0.39 -0.11
CA ALA A 63 5.35 -1.67 -0.53
C ALA A 63 6.02 -1.59 -1.91
N ASN A 64 5.45 -0.81 -2.85
CA ASN A 64 6.06 -0.51 -4.14
C ASN A 64 7.14 0.59 -4.07
N GLY A 65 7.11 1.44 -3.05
CA GLY A 65 8.04 2.56 -2.81
C GLY A 65 9.43 2.11 -2.34
N ALA A 66 9.61 0.83 -2.03
CA ALA A 66 10.93 0.24 -1.77
C ALA A 66 11.85 0.24 -3.00
N CYS A 67 11.30 0.51 -4.19
CA CYS A 67 12.02 0.49 -5.47
C CYS A 67 11.97 1.88 -6.10
N ASP A 68 12.65 2.86 -5.48
CA ASP A 68 12.92 4.15 -6.12
C ASP A 68 13.62 3.87 -7.47
N PRO A 69 12.95 4.15 -8.61
CA PRO A 69 13.47 3.79 -9.92
C PRO A 69 14.82 4.46 -10.19
N VAL A 70 15.08 5.62 -9.59
CA VAL A 70 16.36 6.33 -9.72
C VAL A 70 17.47 5.57 -9.00
N LYS A 71 17.25 5.14 -7.76
CA LYS A 71 18.26 4.39 -6.97
C LYS A 71 18.54 3.01 -7.55
N VAL A 72 17.52 2.37 -8.11
CA VAL A 72 17.66 1.07 -8.78
C VAL A 72 18.49 1.22 -10.05
N GLU A 73 18.21 2.25 -10.83
CA GLU A 73 18.96 2.55 -12.05
C GLU A 73 20.41 2.96 -11.75
N GLU A 74 20.64 3.74 -10.69
CA GLU A 74 21.98 4.10 -10.23
C GLU A 74 22.81 2.86 -9.86
N LYS A 75 22.22 1.93 -9.09
CA LYS A 75 22.87 0.65 -8.75
C LYS A 75 23.16 -0.20 -9.99
N LYS A 76 22.23 -0.27 -10.95
CA LYS A 76 22.45 -0.99 -12.22
C LYS A 76 23.61 -0.41 -13.01
N ARG A 77 23.70 0.91 -13.12
CA ARG A 77 24.81 1.60 -13.80
C ARG A 77 26.14 1.33 -13.12
N ALA A 78 26.18 1.37 -11.79
CA ALA A 78 27.39 1.04 -11.03
C ALA A 78 27.86 -0.40 -11.28
N VAL A 79 26.93 -1.36 -11.36
CA VAL A 79 27.25 -2.77 -11.68
C VAL A 79 27.82 -2.91 -13.09
N ILE A 80 27.23 -2.24 -14.09
CA ILE A 80 27.72 -2.26 -15.47
C ILE A 80 29.14 -1.70 -15.53
N LEU A 81 29.37 -0.53 -14.93
CA LEU A 81 30.68 0.11 -14.91
C LEU A 81 31.73 -0.76 -14.22
N ALA A 82 31.38 -1.39 -13.09
CA ALA A 82 32.26 -2.30 -12.38
C ALA A 82 32.61 -3.53 -13.24
N LYS A 83 31.64 -4.12 -13.95
CA LYS A 83 31.87 -5.25 -14.85
C LYS A 83 32.81 -4.85 -16.01
N GLU A 84 32.57 -3.71 -16.65
CA GLU A 84 33.43 -3.23 -17.73
C GLU A 84 34.85 -2.89 -17.25
N ALA A 85 34.97 -2.33 -16.03
CA ALA A 85 36.27 -2.05 -15.43
C ALA A 85 37.03 -3.35 -15.16
N ALA A 86 36.36 -4.36 -14.59
CA ALA A 86 36.94 -5.68 -14.38
C ALA A 86 37.41 -6.31 -15.70
N ALA A 87 36.57 -6.31 -16.74
CA ALA A 87 36.94 -6.83 -18.06
C ALA A 87 38.17 -6.14 -18.66
N ARG A 88 38.26 -4.79 -18.57
CA ARG A 88 39.45 -4.06 -19.03
C ARG A 88 40.70 -4.40 -18.23
N TRP A 89 40.59 -4.56 -16.90
CA TRP A 89 41.72 -4.96 -16.08
C TRP A 89 42.20 -6.37 -16.41
N THR A 90 41.27 -7.30 -16.68
CA THR A 90 41.59 -8.65 -17.16
C THR A 90 42.28 -8.62 -18.51
N ASP A 91 41.77 -7.87 -19.48
CA ASP A 91 42.41 -7.73 -20.81
C ASP A 91 43.83 -7.16 -20.69
N ASN A 92 44.01 -6.11 -19.87
CA ASN A 92 45.32 -5.52 -19.62
C ASN A 92 46.30 -6.53 -19.00
N TYR A 93 45.83 -7.31 -18.04
CA TYR A 93 46.61 -8.38 -17.42
C TYR A 93 47.02 -9.46 -18.45
N LEU A 94 46.09 -9.91 -19.28
CA LEU A 94 46.37 -10.93 -20.32
C LEU A 94 47.40 -10.43 -21.35
N ILE A 95 47.34 -9.15 -21.73
CA ILE A 95 48.33 -8.52 -22.61
C ILE A 95 49.72 -8.53 -21.96
N LEU A 96 49.81 -8.12 -20.69
CA LEU A 96 51.07 -8.14 -19.94
C LEU A 96 51.61 -9.57 -19.82
N LEU A 97 50.77 -10.54 -19.45
CA LEU A 97 51.14 -11.94 -19.33
C LEU A 97 51.67 -12.49 -20.66
N SER A 98 50.99 -12.21 -21.77
CA SER A 98 51.43 -12.59 -23.12
C SER A 98 52.78 -11.97 -23.49
N HIS A 99 53.01 -10.71 -23.12
CA HIS A 99 54.28 -10.02 -23.37
C HIS A 99 55.43 -10.64 -22.56
N PHE A 100 55.24 -10.88 -21.26
CA PHE A 100 56.27 -11.47 -20.39
C PHE A 100 56.60 -12.92 -20.77
N THR A 101 55.59 -13.70 -21.15
CA THR A 101 55.78 -15.10 -21.57
C THR A 101 56.45 -15.22 -22.95
N ARG A 102 56.05 -14.40 -23.93
CA ARG A 102 56.55 -14.50 -25.31
C ARG A 102 57.85 -13.77 -25.58
N GLN A 103 58.06 -12.59 -24.97
CA GLN A 103 59.24 -11.75 -25.26
C GLN A 103 60.35 -11.90 -24.22
N ASN A 104 60.00 -12.10 -22.95
CA ASN A 104 60.98 -12.15 -21.86
C ASN A 104 61.29 -13.57 -21.38
N GLY A 105 60.60 -14.60 -21.90
CA GLY A 105 60.81 -16.00 -21.52
C GLY A 105 60.49 -16.29 -20.06
N VAL A 106 59.65 -15.47 -19.42
CA VAL A 106 59.23 -15.64 -18.02
C VAL A 106 58.01 -16.55 -17.99
N GLU A 107 58.06 -17.62 -17.19
CA GLU A 107 56.95 -18.55 -17.03
C GLU A 107 55.73 -17.83 -16.44
N ALA A 108 54.54 -18.16 -16.95
CA ALA A 108 53.30 -17.51 -16.56
C ALA A 108 53.01 -17.64 -15.04
N ASP A 109 53.49 -18.72 -14.43
CA ASP A 109 53.39 -18.97 -12.98
C ASP A 109 54.23 -18.01 -12.14
N ASP A 110 55.42 -17.64 -12.61
CA ASP A 110 56.26 -16.68 -11.91
C ASP A 110 55.63 -15.29 -11.91
N VAL A 111 54.97 -14.92 -13.01
CA VAL A 111 54.23 -13.66 -13.14
C VAL A 111 53.00 -13.65 -12.22
N ARG A 112 52.23 -14.73 -12.18
CA ARG A 112 51.06 -14.88 -11.30
C ARG A 112 51.45 -14.78 -9.82
N LYS A 113 52.52 -15.48 -9.43
CA LYS A 113 53.06 -15.45 -8.07
C LYS A 113 53.57 -14.07 -7.69
N TYR A 114 54.24 -13.37 -8.60
CA TYR A 114 54.74 -12.01 -8.36
C TYR A 114 53.61 -10.99 -8.19
N LEU A 115 52.52 -11.14 -8.96
CA LEU A 115 51.34 -10.27 -8.88
C LEU A 115 50.39 -10.63 -7.73
N GLY A 116 50.67 -11.70 -6.98
CA GLY A 116 49.84 -12.15 -5.86
C GLY A 116 48.47 -12.69 -6.30
N VAL A 117 48.36 -13.19 -7.53
CA VAL A 117 47.13 -13.82 -8.04
C VAL A 117 47.03 -15.21 -7.40
N GLY A 118 45.97 -15.45 -6.62
CA GLY A 118 45.70 -16.75 -5.99
C GLY A 118 45.39 -17.84 -7.02
N GLU A 119 45.63 -19.10 -6.67
CA GLU A 119 45.29 -20.26 -7.52
C GLU A 119 43.78 -20.38 -7.82
N ASP A 120 42.95 -19.70 -7.02
CA ASP A 120 41.49 -19.62 -7.12
C ASP A 120 40.99 -18.48 -8.03
N TYR A 121 41.90 -17.75 -8.69
CA TYR A 121 41.52 -16.68 -9.61
C TYR A 121 40.91 -17.26 -10.91
N GLU A 122 39.60 -17.09 -11.04
CA GLU A 122 38.84 -17.41 -12.26
C GLU A 122 38.65 -16.15 -13.11
N ASP A 123 39.06 -16.21 -14.39
CA ASP A 123 38.78 -15.13 -15.33
C ASP A 123 37.27 -14.97 -15.52
N ILE A 124 36.80 -13.73 -15.44
CA ILE A 124 35.38 -13.41 -15.65
C ILE A 124 35.11 -13.49 -17.16
N CYS A 125 34.62 -14.63 -17.65
CA CYS A 125 34.03 -14.77 -18.99
C CYS A 125 32.69 -14.03 -19.13
#